data_AF-A0A350XKT0-F1
#
_entry.id   AF-A0A350XKT0-F1
#
_cell.length_a   1.000
_cell.length_b   1.000
_cell.length_c   1.000
_cell.angle_alpha   90.00
_cell.angle_beta   90.00
_cell.angle_gamma   90.00
#
_symmetry.space_group_name_H-M   'P 1'
#
loop_
_entity.id
_entity.type
_entity.pdbx_description
1 polymer ?
#
loop_
_entity_poly.entity_id
_entity_poly.type
_entity_poly.pdbx_seq_one_letter_code
_entity_poly.pdbx_strand_id
1 'polypeptide(L)' 'LIPSQCPFERDIVLFGKKIVHIPPMCKINPLYEQLVGLRFRALSYLADECREDVTPYL' A
#
# COMPACT_ATOMS: atom_id res chain seq x y z
N LEU A 1 -1.14 -7.46 -6.96
CA LEU A 1 -1.88 -6.99 -5.76
C LEU A 1 -1.65 -5.49 -5.63
N ILE A 2 -2.68 -4.67 -5.37
CA ILE A 2 -2.49 -3.24 -5.05
C ILE A 2 -1.84 -3.19 -3.66
N PRO A 3 -0.68 -2.54 -3.46
CA PRO A 3 0.02 -2.57 -2.17
C PRO A 3 -0.75 -1.77 -1.09
N SER A 4 -0.67 -2.21 0.17
CA SER A 4 -1.20 -1.47 1.34
C SER A 4 -0.36 -0.25 1.71
N GLN A 5 0.91 -0.26 1.32
CA GLN A 5 1.88 0.77 1.62
C GLN A 5 2.29 1.47 0.33
N CYS A 6 2.71 2.73 0.46
CA CYS A 6 3.16 3.50 -0.69
C CYS A 6 4.52 2.95 -1.20
N PRO A 7 4.62 2.35 -2.40
CA PRO A 7 5.89 1.80 -2.89
C PRO A 7 6.97 2.85 -3.14
N PHE A 8 6.60 4.13 -3.19
CA PHE A 8 7.54 5.24 -3.37
C PHE A 8 8.16 5.72 -2.05
N GLU A 9 7.49 5.47 -0.92
CA GLU A 9 8.02 5.82 0.39
C GLU A 9 9.12 4.83 0.77
N ARG A 10 10.34 5.33 0.98
CA ARG A 10 11.47 4.49 1.38
C ARG A 10 12.61 5.32 1.92
N ASP A 11 13.39 4.69 2.78
CA ASP A 11 14.65 5.23 3.27
C ASP A 11 15.80 4.81 2.38
N ILE A 12 16.66 5.77 2.03
CA ILE A 12 17.93 5.49 1.36
C ILE A 12 19.01 5.44 2.43
N VAL A 13 19.52 4.23 2.68
CA VAL A 13 20.63 3.97 3.60
C VAL A 13 21.88 3.67 2.77
N LEU A 14 22.95 4.43 2.99
CA LEU A 14 24.26 4.20 2.39
C LEU A 14 25.29 4.08 3.50
N PHE A 15 26.19 3.09 3.40
CA PHE A 15 27.20 2.79 4.41
C PHE A 15 26.64 2.62 5.84
N GLY A 16 25.44 2.04 5.96
CA GLY A 16 24.76 1.83 7.25
C GLY A 16 24.18 3.10 7.88
N LYS A 17 24.19 4.25 7.20
CA LYS A 17 23.60 5.51 7.66
C LYS A 17 22.45 5.94 6.76
N LYS A 18 21.31 6.29 7.35
CA LYS A 18 20.16 6.86 6.64
C LYS A 18 20.54 8.25 6.10
N ILE A 19 20.54 8.41 4.78
CA ILE A 19 20.91 9.66 4.12
C ILE A 19 19.67 10.51 3.85
N VAL A 20 18.64 9.90 3.29
CA VAL A 20 17.39 10.62 2.97
C VAL A 20 16.18 9.71 3.13
N HIS A 21 15.07 10.31 3.54
CA HIS A 21 13.75 9.69 3.57
C HIS A 21 12.94 10.23 2.39
N ILE A 22 12.50 9.34 1.50
CA ILE A 22 11.58 9.69 0.41
C ILE A 22 10.16 9.64 0.98
N PRO A 23 9.41 10.75 0.97
CA PRO A 23 8.03 10.76 1.47
C PRO A 23 7.09 9.93 0.58
N PRO A 24 5.87 9.60 1.05
CA PRO A 24 4.88 8.90 0.26
C PRO A 24 4.38 9.76 -0.91
N MET A 25 4.95 9.53 -2.10
CA MET A 25 4.59 10.24 -3.33
C MET A 25 3.39 9.62 -4.08
N CYS A 26 2.70 8.66 -3.46
CA CYS A 26 1.65 7.88 -4.12
C CYS A 26 0.41 8.69 -4.55
N LYS A 27 0.16 9.83 -3.90
CA LYS A 27 -0.95 10.73 -4.26
C LYS A 27 -0.74 11.49 -5.57
N ILE A 28 0.46 11.46 -6.15
CA ILE A 28 0.71 12.04 -7.49
C ILE A 28 -0.01 11.24 -8.57
N ASN A 29 -0.26 9.94 -8.34
CA ASN A 29 -1.01 9.13 -9.29
C ASN A 29 -2.49 9.60 -9.31
N PRO A 30 -3.01 10.07 -10.46
CA PRO A 30 -4.40 10.53 -10.58
C PRO A 30 -5.44 9.42 -10.32
N LEU A 31 -5.01 8.16 -10.32
CA LEU A 31 -5.85 7.00 -10.03
C LEU A 31 -5.67 6.43 -8.61
N TYR A 32 -4.93 7.12 -7.73
CA TYR A 32 -4.59 6.61 -6.40
C TYR A 32 -5.84 6.23 -5.57
N GLU A 33 -6.79 7.16 -5.43
CA GLU A 33 -8.00 6.96 -4.63
C GLU A 33 -8.88 5.81 -5.18
N GLN A 34 -8.96 5.70 -6.51
CA GLN A 34 -9.70 4.64 -7.18
C GLN A 34 -9.08 3.26 -6.92
N LEU A 35 -7.75 3.16 -6.94
CA LEU A 35 -7.02 1.92 -6.65
C LEU A 35 -7.15 1.52 -5.17
N VAL A 36 -7.00 2.46 -4.25
CA VAL A 36 -7.20 2.21 -2.81
C VAL A 36 -8.65 1.78 -2.54
N GLY A 37 -9.63 2.46 -3.15
CA GLY A 37 -11.03 2.08 -3.05
C GLY A 37 -11.32 0.69 -3.61
N LEU A 38 -10.68 0.30 -4.72
CA LEU A 38 -10.82 -1.05 -5.27
C LEU A 38 -10.22 -2.11 -4.33
N ARG A 39 -9.06 -1.84 -3.74
CA ARG A 39 -8.42 -2.72 -2.76
C ARG A 39 -9.30 -2.91 -1.53
N PHE A 40 -9.86 -1.84 -0.98
CA PHE A 40 -10.77 -1.92 0.16
C PHE A 40 -11.99 -2.80 -0.16
N ARG A 41 -12.67 -2.54 -1.29
CA ARG A 41 -13.83 -3.35 -1.70
C ARG A 41 -13.48 -4.83 -1.89
N ALA A 42 -12.32 -5.13 -2.47
CA ALA A 42 -11.87 -6.51 -2.66
C ALA A 42 -11.60 -7.21 -1.32
N LEU A 43 -10.93 -6.54 -0.38
CA LEU A 43 -10.65 -7.11 0.94
C LEU A 43 -11.93 -7.28 1.77
N SER A 44 -12.85 -6.32 1.73
CA SER A 44 -14.17 -6.45 2.37
C SER A 44 -14.95 -7.63 1.79
N TYR A 45 -14.96 -7.81 0.47
CA TYR A 45 -15.62 -8.96 -0.14
C TYR A 45 -15.01 -10.29 0.32
N LEU A 46 -13.68 -10.41 0.35
CA LEU A 46 -13.00 -11.62 0.82
C LEU A 46 -13.29 -11.90 2.30
N ALA A 47 -13.27 -10.87 3.14
CA ALA A 47 -13.50 -11.01 4.58
C ALA A 47 -14.98 -11.29 4.92
N ASP A 48 -15.91 -10.51 4.36
CA ASP A 48 -17.32 -10.50 4.77
C ASP A 48 -18.14 -11.58 4.04
N GLU A 49 -17.97 -11.70 2.71
CA GLU A 49 -18.75 -12.63 1.88
C GLU A 49 -18.07 -14.00 1.77
N CYS A 50 -16.77 -14.03 1.47
CA CYS A 50 -16.03 -15.29 1.32
C CYS A 50 -15.55 -15.87 2.66
N ARG A 51 -15.56 -15.08 3.74
CA ARG A 51 -15.08 -15.46 5.09
C ARG A 51 -13.63 -15.97 5.09
N GLU A 52 -12.80 -15.41 4.22
CA GLU A 52 -11.36 -15.69 4.17
C GLU A 52 -10.60 -14.85 5.21
N ASP A 53 -9.52 -15.41 5.77
CA ASP A 53 -8.59 -14.64 6.59
C ASP A 53 -7.77 -13.70 5.69
N VAL A 54 -8.06 -12.41 5.79
CA VAL A 54 -7.39 -11.36 5.00
C VAL A 54 -6.14 -10.78 5.67
N THR A 55 -5.81 -11.22 6.89
CA THR A 55 -4.62 -10.78 7.63
C THR A 55 -3.33 -10.85 6.80
N PRO A 56 -3.07 -11.90 5.98
CA PRO A 56 -1.88 -11.98 5.15
C PRO A 56 -1.80 -10.92 4.04
N TYR A 57 -2.91 -10.24 3.73
CA TYR A 57 -2.98 -9.26 2.65
C TYR A 57 -2.84 -7.82 3.12
N LEU A 58 -2.89 -7.55 4.43
CA LEU A 58 -2.72 -6.23 5.05
C LEU A 58 -1.25 -5.78 5.04
#